data_AF-A0A7J9AIH5-F1
#
_entry.id   AF-A0A7J9AIH5-F1
#
_cell.length_a   1.000
_cell.length_b   1.000
_cell.length_c   1.000
_cell.angle_alpha   90.00
_cell.angle_beta   90.00
_cell.angle_gamma   90.00
#
_symmetry.space_group_name_H-M   'P 1'
#
loop_
_entity.id
_entity.type
_entity.pdbx_description
1 polymer ?
#
loop_
_entity_poly.entity_id
_entity_poly.type
_entity_poly.pdbx_seq_one_letter_code
_entity_poly.pdbx_strand_id
1 'polypeptide(L)' 'MISSDLSCHREMLRCSHVGLLRVQNFEKDRPTMMVMASMLNSEIENLPTPKQPPFFDEKIVVDYSQLQTS' A
#
# COMPACT_ATOMS: atom_id res chain seq x y z
N MET A 1 -19.80 4.86 -21.76
CA MET A 1 -19.88 4.20 -20.44
C MET A 1 -18.57 3.51 -20.06
N ILE A 2 -17.99 2.64 -20.90
CA ILE A 2 -16.75 1.88 -20.62
C ILE A 2 -15.53 2.77 -20.25
N SER A 3 -15.40 3.98 -20.82
CA SER A 3 -14.27 4.88 -20.54
C SER A 3 -14.24 5.44 -19.11
N SER A 4 -15.40 5.57 -18.47
CA SER A 4 -15.51 6.11 -17.10
C SER A 4 -15.05 5.08 -16.07
N ASP A 5 -15.40 3.82 -16.28
CA ASP A 5 -15.00 2.69 -15.43
C ASP A 5 -13.48 2.51 -15.42
N LEU A 6 -12.83 2.70 -16.58
CA LEU A 6 -11.38 2.60 -16.70
C LEU A 6 -10.64 3.75 -15.98
N SER A 7 -11.20 4.98 -15.97
CA SER A 7 -10.62 6.10 -15.22
C SER A 7 -10.72 5.87 -13.71
N CYS A 8 -11.91 5.49 -13.26
CA CYS A 8 -12.18 5.19 -11.85
C CYS A 8 -11.26 4.07 -11.34
N HIS A 9 -11.09 3.00 -12.12
CA HIS A 9 -10.20 1.90 -11.75
C HIS A 9 -8.73 2.34 -11.62
N ARG A 10 -8.23 3.16 -12.55
CA ARG A 10 -6.86 3.71 -12.47
C ARG A 10 -6.66 4.60 -11.25
N GLU A 11 -7.63 5.47 -10.96
CA GLU A 11 -7.60 6.34 -9.78
C GLU A 11 -7.60 5.51 -8.48
N MET A 12 -8.44 4.47 -8.40
CA MET A 12 -8.45 3.56 -7.25
C MET A 12 -7.09 2.87 -7.06
N LEU A 13 -6.53 2.28 -8.11
CA LEU A 13 -5.22 1.61 -8.04
C LEU A 13 -4.11 2.59 -7.61
N ARG A 14 -4.12 3.80 -8.17
CA ARG A 14 -3.18 4.88 -7.83
C ARG A 14 -3.31 5.30 -6.37
N CYS A 15 -4.53 5.52 -5.89
CA CYS A 15 -4.80 5.85 -4.48
C CYS A 15 -4.34 4.73 -3.54
N SER A 16 -4.64 3.47 -3.85
CA SER A 16 -4.16 2.32 -3.07
C SER A 16 -2.64 2.29 -3.01
N HIS A 17 -1.97 2.48 -4.15
CA HIS A 17 -0.51 2.48 -4.23
C HIS A 17 0.14 3.60 -3.41
N VAL A 18 -0.39 4.82 -3.50
CA VAL A 18 0.06 5.96 -2.69
C VAL A 18 -0.19 5.72 -1.20
N GLY A 19 -1.33 5.13 -0.84
CA GLY A 19 -1.64 4.73 0.54
C GLY A 19 -0.63 3.74 1.10
N LEU A 20 -0.24 2.73 0.31
CA LEU A 20 0.78 1.74 0.68
C LEU A 20 2.18 2.36 0.85
N LEU A 21 2.52 3.41 0.09
CA LEU A 21 3.79 4.14 0.27
C LEU A 21 3.84 4.93 1.59
N ARG A 22 2.70 5.30 2.17
CA ARG A 22 2.66 6.04 3.44
C ARG A 22 2.88 5.19 4.67
N VAL A 23 2.52 3.91 4.61
CA VAL A 23 2.69 2.95 5.70
C VAL A 23 4.05 2.25 5.67
N GLN A 24 5.01 2.81 4.92
CA GLN A 24 6.37 2.29 4.85
C GLN A 24 7.09 2.40 6.19
N ASN A 25 7.86 1.37 6.52
CA ASN A 25 8.56 1.23 7.79
C ASN A 25 9.63 2.31 8.00
N PHE A 26 10.38 2.63 6.94
CA PHE A 26 11.43 3.65 7.01
C PHE A 26 10.91 5.01 6.55
N GLU A 27 11.27 6.06 7.29
CA GLU A 27 10.81 7.42 7.01
C GLU A 27 11.21 7.90 5.62
N LYS A 28 12.41 7.52 5.18
CA LYS A 28 12.95 7.85 3.84
C LYS A 28 12.15 7.26 2.69
N ASP A 29 11.36 6.21 2.94
CA ASP A 29 10.54 5.55 1.92
C ASP A 29 9.12 6.13 1.88
N ARG A 30 8.75 7.00 2.84
CA ARG A 30 7.45 7.66 2.88
C ARG A 30 7.48 8.94 2.02
N PRO A 31 6.53 9.11 1.08
CA PRO A 31 6.44 10.34 0.30
C PRO A 31 5.96 11.51 1.17
N THR A 32 6.46 12.71 0.84
CA THR A 32 5.97 13.95 1.45
C THR A 32 4.54 14.25 1.00
N MET A 33 3.81 15.09 1.74
CA MET A 33 2.43 15.47 1.36
C MET A 33 2.37 16.08 -0.05
N MET A 34 3.37 16.89 -0.42
CA MET A 34 3.47 17.50 -1.75
C MET A 34 3.65 16.45 -2.85
N VAL A 35 4.58 15.51 -2.64
CA VAL A 35 4.82 14.42 -3.60
C VAL A 35 3.58 13.54 -3.74
N MET A 36 2.88 13.24 -2.64
CA MET A 36 1.62 12.49 -2.72
C MET A 36 0.54 13.22 -3.50
N ALA A 37 0.40 14.54 -3.36
CA ALA A 37 -0.57 15.31 -4.13
C ALA A 37 -0.26 15.22 -5.64
N SER A 38 1.01 15.40 -6.03
CA SER A 38 1.44 15.22 -7.43
C SER A 38 1.24 13.78 -7.93
N MET A 39 1.44 12.78 -7.07
CA MET A 39 1.12 11.39 -7.39
C MET A 39 -0.39 11.20 -7.61
N LEU A 40 -1.26 11.73 -6.76
CA LEU A 40 -2.72 11.57 -6.91
C LEU A 40 -3.27 12.33 -8.13
N ASN A 41 -2.71 13.50 -8.42
CA ASN A 41 -3.05 14.30 -9.60
C ASN A 41 -2.50 13.72 -10.92
N SER A 42 -1.81 12.58 -10.87
CA SER A 42 -1.16 11.96 -12.03
C SER A 42 -0.07 12.81 -12.69
N GLU A 43 0.49 13.80 -11.98
CA GLU A 43 1.67 14.55 -12.42
C GLU A 43 2.92 13.66 -12.37
N ILE A 44 2.95 12.69 -11.45
CA ILE A 44 3.97 11.64 -11.36
C ILE A 44 3.36 10.33 -11.84
N GLU A 45 3.64 9.93 -13.08
CA GLU A 45 3.06 8.72 -13.66
C GLU A 45 3.67 7.44 -13.07
N ASN A 46 5.00 7.42 -12.92
CA ASN A 46 5.77 6.26 -12.45
C ASN A 46 5.94 6.30 -10.93
N LEU A 47 5.04 5.60 -10.23
CA LEU A 47 5.07 5.51 -8.78
C LEU A 47 6.10 4.46 -8.32
N PRO A 48 6.88 4.73 -7.26
CA PRO A 48 7.80 3.74 -6.70
C PRO A 48 7.00 2.57 -6.12
N THR A 49 7.52 1.34 -6.22
CA THR A 49 6.81 0.16 -5.70
C THR A 49 6.86 0.13 -4.16
N PRO A 50 5.73 -0.03 -3.45
CA PRO A 50 5.71 -0.21 -2.01
C PRO A 50 6.55 -1.42 -1.62
N LYS A 51 7.42 -1.24 -0.62
CA LYS A 51 8.13 -2.37 -0.02
C LYS A 51 7.15 -3.17 0.84
N GLN A 52 7.41 -4.47 0.96
CA GLN A 52 6.66 -5.38 1.82
C GLN A 52 6.75 -4.89 3.27
N PRO A 53 5.62 -4.75 3.98
CA PRO A 53 5.64 -4.40 5.40
C PRO A 53 6.40 -5.46 6.22
N PRO A 54 7.09 -5.07 7.30
CA PRO A 54 7.93 -5.98 8.10
C PRO A 54 7.18 -7.18 8.69
N PHE A 55 5.85 -7.07 8.82
CA PHE A 55 5.00 -8.04 9.50
C PHE A 55 4.59 -9.24 8.64
N PHE A 56 4.92 -9.25 7.35
CA PHE A 56 4.58 -10.41 6.50
C PHE A 56 5.53 -11.59 6.68
N ASP A 57 6.70 -11.39 7.30
CA ASP A 57 7.70 -12.44 7.53
C ASP A 57 7.60 -13.10 8.92
N GLU A 58 6.77 -12.57 9.83
CA GLU A 58 6.36 -13.31 11.01
C GLU A 58 5.43 -14.44 10.55
N LYS A 59 6.00 -15.63 10.37
CA LYS A 59 5.23 -16.87 10.37
C LYS A 59 4.34 -16.79 11.60
N ILE A 60 3.03 -16.64 11.40
CA ILE A 60 2.06 -16.91 12.45
C ILE A 60 2.21 -18.42 12.71
N VAL A 61 3.12 -18.78 13.61
CA VAL A 61 3.13 -20.09 14.21
C VAL A 61 1.91 -20.08 15.10
N VAL A 62 0.77 -20.46 14.53
CA VAL A 62 -0.39 -20.81 15.33
C VAL A 62 0.04 -22.04 16.11
N ASP A 63 0.48 -21.82 17.33
CA ASP A 63 0.76 -22.90 18.26
C ASP A 63 -0.58 -23.52 18.67
N TYR A 64 -1.04 -24.48 17.87
CA TYR A 64 -2.24 -25.26 18.14
C TYR A 64 -2.13 -26.06 19.45
N SER A 65 -0.95 -26.16 20.08
CA SER A 65 -0.80 -26.84 21.38
C SER A 65 -1.45 -26.08 22.54
N GLN A 66 -1.75 -24.78 22.38
CA GLN A 66 -2.50 -24.01 23.39
C GLN A 66 -4.03 -24.17 23.28
N LEU A 67 -4.55 -24.92 22.29
CA LEU A 67 -5.99 -25.23 22.20
C LEU A 67 -6.42 -26.40 23.12
N GLN A 68 -5.53 -26.93 23.95
CA GLN A 68 -5.83 -27.97 24.94
C GLN A 68 -5.44 -27.57 26.37
N THR A 69 -6.01 -26.49 26.89
CA THR A 69 -6.16 -26.21 28.34
C THR A 69 -7.31 -25.21 28.48
N SER A 70 -8.43 -25.41 29.19
CA SER A 70 -8.86 -26.34 30.25
C SER A 70 -10.36 -26.62 30.12
#